data_AF-A0A5A7W6M6-F1
#
_entry.id   AF-A0A5A7W6M6-F1
#
_cell.length_a   1.000
_cell.length_b   1.000
_cell.length_c   1.000
_cell.angle_alpha   90.00
_cell.angle_beta   90.00
_cell.angle_gamma   90.00
#
_symmetry.space_group_name_H-M   'P 1'
#
loop_
_entity.id
_entity.type
_entity.pdbx_description
1 polymer ?
#
loop_
_entity_poly.entity_id
_entity_poly.type
_entity_poly.pdbx_seq_one_letter_code
_entity_poly.pdbx_strand_id
1 'polypeptide(L)' 'MDNEHKPAEPEGIVLTEAQKKSRRERSLAIAWALGILVVLFFAVTMVKGPAVLIRPM' A
#
# COMPACT_ATOMS: atom_id res chain seq x y z
N MET A 1 45.91 -17.68 -4.87
CA MET A 1 45.30 -16.55 -5.59
C MET A 1 43.82 -16.89 -5.70
N ASP A 2 43.07 -16.30 -4.75
CA ASP A 2 41.66 -15.90 -4.83
C ASP A 2 40.71 -16.68 -5.76
N ASN A 3 40.03 -17.67 -5.16
CA ASN A 3 38.73 -18.11 -5.66
C ASN A 3 37.68 -17.09 -5.20
N GLU A 4 37.28 -16.18 -6.08
CA GLU A 4 36.12 -15.31 -5.88
C GLU A 4 34.84 -16.16 -5.74
N HIS A 5 34.42 -16.40 -4.50
CA HIS A 5 33.06 -16.84 -4.20
C HIS A 5 32.12 -15.65 -4.40
N LYS A 6 31.69 -15.45 -5.65
CA LYS A 6 30.59 -14.54 -5.96
C LYS A 6 29.32 -15.22 -5.45
N PRO A 7 28.62 -14.69 -4.43
CA PRO A 7 27.39 -15.29 -3.97
C PRO A 7 26.42 -15.29 -5.15
N ALA A 8 26.06 -16.48 -5.63
CA ALA A 8 25.04 -16.63 -6.65
C ALA A 8 23.77 -15.98 -6.09
N GLU A 9 23.37 -14.84 -6.68
CA GLU A 9 22.10 -14.24 -6.36
C GLU A 9 21.04 -15.33 -6.54
N PRO A 10 20.17 -15.56 -5.54
CA PRO A 10 19.15 -16.58 -5.68
C PRO A 10 18.34 -16.23 -6.91
N GLU A 11 18.37 -17.10 -7.91
CA GLU A 11 17.65 -16.95 -9.17
C GLU A 11 16.15 -16.93 -8.83
N GLY A 12 15.63 -15.73 -8.55
CA GLY A 12 14.31 -15.55 -7.97
C GLY A 12 13.24 -15.95 -8.96
N ILE A 13 12.13 -16.51 -8.46
CA ILE A 13 10.99 -16.88 -9.31
C ILE A 13 10.46 -15.61 -9.99
N VAL A 14 10.79 -15.44 -11.27
CA VAL A 14 10.24 -14.38 -12.12
C VAL A 14 8.78 -14.71 -12.37
N LEU A 15 7.90 -13.89 -11.81
CA LEU A 15 6.45 -14.04 -11.99
C LEU A 15 6.12 -13.93 -13.47
N THR A 16 5.31 -14.88 -13.96
CA THR A 16 4.76 -14.80 -15.31
C THR A 16 3.87 -13.55 -15.43
N GLU A 17 3.69 -13.02 -16.63
CA GLU A 17 2.88 -11.81 -16.86
C GLU A 17 1.44 -11.95 -16.31
N ALA A 18 0.87 -13.16 -16.37
CA ALA A 18 -0.42 -13.48 -15.77
C ALA A 18 -0.42 -13.33 -14.24
N GLN A 19 0.63 -13.79 -13.55
CA GLN A 19 0.75 -13.67 -12.10
C GLN A 19 0.97 -12.21 -11.66
N LYS A 20 1.74 -11.43 -12.44
CA LYS A 20 1.92 -9.99 -12.19
C LYS A 20 0.60 -9.23 -12.33
N LYS A 21 -0.21 -9.55 -13.35
CA LYS A 21 -1.52 -8.93 -13.57
C LYS A 21 -2.47 -9.16 -12.39
N SER A 22 -2.59 -10.41 -11.92
CA SER A 22 -3.43 -10.74 -10.76
C SER A 22 -2.99 -10.02 -9.47
N ARG A 23 -1.67 -9.88 -9.25
CA ARG A 23 -1.16 -9.08 -8.13
C ARG A 23 -1.56 -7.60 -8.25
N ARG A 24 -1.42 -7.01 -9.43
CA ARG A 24 -1.79 -5.60 -9.68
C ARG A 24 -3.26 -5.34 -9.39
N GLU A 25 -4.16 -6.23 -9.81
CA GLU A 25 -5.59 -6.11 -9.55
C GLU A 25 -5.91 -6.07 -8.05
N ARG A 26 -5.28 -6.96 -7.26
CA ARG A 26 -5.44 -6.97 -5.79
C ARG A 26 -4.90 -5.71 -5.14
N SER A 27 -3.72 -5.26 -5.54
CA SER A 27 -3.15 -4.01 -5.04
C SER A 27 -4.03 -2.81 -5.38
N LEU A 28 -4.66 -2.80 -6.55
CA LEU A 28 -5.57 -1.75 -6.96
C LEU A 28 -6.85 -1.74 -6.12
N ALA A 29 -7.43 -2.90 -5.84
CA ALA A 29 -8.61 -3.02 -4.97
C ALA A 29 -8.34 -2.47 -3.56
N ILE A 30 -7.18 -2.78 -2.99
CA ILE A 30 -6.77 -2.25 -1.68
C ILE A 30 -6.59 -0.73 -1.74
N ALA A 31 -5.95 -0.22 -2.80
CA ALA A 31 -5.78 1.23 -2.97
C ALA A 31 -7.12 1.96 -3.04
N TRP A 32 -8.10 1.42 -3.78
CA TRP A 32 -9.46 1.96 -3.83
C TRP A 32 -10.15 1.91 -2.47
N ALA A 33 -10.06 0.80 -1.75
CA ALA A 33 -10.68 0.66 -0.44
C ALA A 33 -10.10 1.65 0.58
N LEU A 34 -8.77 1.76 0.66
CA LEU A 34 -8.09 2.69 1.56
C LEU A 34 -8.36 4.15 1.17
N GLY A 35 -8.36 4.47 -0.12
CA GLY A 35 -8.67 5.81 -0.62
C GLY A 35 -10.08 6.26 -0.23
N ILE A 36 -11.08 5.41 -0.45
CA ILE A 36 -12.47 5.69 -0.04
C ILE A 36 -12.56 5.89 1.46
N LEU A 37 -11.93 5.02 2.25
CA LEU A 37 -11.93 5.13 3.71
C LEU A 37 -11.42 6.50 4.17
N VAL A 38 -10.26 6.95 3.66
CA VAL A 38 -9.68 8.26 3.99
C VAL A 38 -10.59 9.41 3.58
N VAL A 39 -11.16 9.35 2.37
CA VAL A 39 -12.09 10.38 1.88
C VAL A 39 -13.32 10.49 2.77
N LEU A 40 -13.88 9.36 3.23
CA LEU A 40 -15.02 9.36 4.14
C LEU A 40 -14.69 10.04 5.48
N PHE A 41 -13.54 9.70 6.09
CA PHE A 41 -13.10 10.36 7.31
C PHE A 41 -12.96 11.87 7.11
N PHE A 42 -12.28 12.30 6.04
CA PHE A 42 -12.05 13.71 5.76
C PHE A 42 -13.36 14.46 5.46
N ALA A 43 -14.27 13.87 4.70
CA ALA A 43 -15.59 14.45 4.43
C ALA A 43 -16.38 14.65 5.73
N VAL A 44 -16.39 13.65 6.62
CA VAL A 44 -17.02 13.76 7.94
C VAL A 44 -16.37 14.87 8.77
N THR A 45 -15.04 14.98 8.77
CA THR A 45 -14.32 16.06 9.45
C THR A 45 -14.67 17.44 8.89
N MET A 46 -14.80 17.59 7.58
CA MET A 46 -15.18 18.85 6.95
C MET A 46 -16.62 19.26 7.28
N VAL A 47 -17.56 18.29 7.32
CA VAL A 47 -18.97 18.55 7.62
C VAL A 47 -19.23 18.79 9.11
N LYS A 48 -18.58 18.03 10.00
CA LYS A 48 -18.83 18.09 11.46
C LYS A 48 -17.83 18.96 12.22
N GLY A 49 -16.75 19.39 11.57
CA GLY A 49 -15.65 20.10 12.22
C GLY A 49 -14.77 19.18 13.09
N PRO A 50 -13.54 19.62 13.43
CA PRO A 50 -12.66 18.86 14.30
C PRO A 50 -13.11 19.04 15.76
N ALA A 51 -13.97 18.14 16.24
CA ALA A 51 -14.42 18.12 17.64
C ALA A 51 -13.25 18.11 18.65
N VAL A 52 -12.06 17.67 18.23
CA VAL A 52 -10.82 17.69 19.03
C VAL A 52 -10.28 19.11 19.32
N LEU A 53 -10.71 20.14 18.59
CA LEU A 53 -10.33 21.55 18.87
C LEU A 53 -11.28 22.24 19.85
N ILE A 54 -12.43 21.63 20.18
CA ILE A 54 -13.35 22.14 21.19
C ILE A 54 -12.93 21.52 22.51
N ARG A 55 -12.01 22.16 23.23
CA ARG A 55 -11.63 21.74 24.58
C ARG A 55 -12.79 22.08 25.53
N PRO A 56 -13.49 21.10 26.13
CA PRO A 56 -14.41 21.41 27.21
C PRO A 56 -13.58 21.80 28.45
N MET A 57 -13.98 22.91 29.08
CA MET A 57 -13.45 23.38 30.36
C MET A 57 -14.04 22.56 31.51
#